data_AF-A0A7T8KEV0-F1
#
_entry.id   AF-A0A7T8KEV0-F1
#
_cell.length_a   1.000
_cell.length_b   1.000
_cell.length_c   1.000
_cell.angle_alpha   90.00
_cell.angle_beta   90.00
_cell.angle_gamma   90.00
#
_symmetry.space_group_name_H-M   'P 1'
#
loop_
_entity.id
_entity.type
_entity.pdbx_description
1 polymer ?
#
loop_
_entity_poly.entity_id
_entity_poly.type
_entity_poly.pdbx_seq_one_letter_code
_entity_poly.pdbx_strand_id
1 'polypeptide(L)'
;MIQKLKLWIDCVGKNNIVSFPLLNEFLCENDLSLTDGTKRDIVAHLGELAAELHRYFPDSDDESDSWIRHPFTTTCPCCPLSISTREPD
;
A
#
# COMPACT_ATOMS: atom_id res chain seq x y z
N MET A 1 -1.06 -0.94 2.77
CA MET A 1 -1.14 -0.68 1.31
C MET A 1 -1.66 -1.90 0.54
N ILE A 2 -1.06 -3.08 0.75
CA ILE A 2 -1.49 -4.35 0.11
C ILE A 2 -2.98 -4.67 0.34
N GLN A 3 -3.49 -4.50 1.57
CA GLN A 3 -4.91 -4.72 1.87
C GLN A 3 -5.85 -3.79 1.07
N LYS A 4 -5.43 -2.56 0.79
CA LYS A 4 -6.20 -1.62 -0.03
C LYS A 4 -6.29 -2.09 -1.48
N LEU A 5 -5.19 -2.62 -2.03
CA LEU A 5 -5.17 -3.19 -3.38
C LEU A 5 -6.07 -4.42 -3.48
N LYS A 6 -6.05 -5.31 -2.47
CA LYS A 6 -6.98 -6.45 -2.39
C LYS A 6 -8.45 -6.00 -2.38
N LEU A 7 -8.78 -4.99 -1.59
CA LEU A 7 -10.13 -4.41 -1.57
C LEU A 7 -10.53 -3.87 -2.94
N TRP A 8 -9.63 -3.17 -3.63
CA TRP A 8 -9.91 -2.63 -4.96
C TRP A 8 -10.10 -3.72 -6.01
N ILE A 9 -9.31 -4.81 -5.95
CA ILE A 9 -9.50 -5.98 -6.81
C ILE A 9 -10.92 -6.56 -6.61
N ASP A 10 -11.34 -6.76 -5.36
CA ASP A 10 -12.66 -7.28 -5.03
C ASP A 10 -13.79 -6.35 -5.50
N CYS A 11 -13.59 -5.04 -5.35
CA CYS A 11 -14.54 -4.02 -5.82
C CYS A 11 -14.69 -4.07 -7.34
N VAL A 12 -13.59 -4.05 -8.10
CA VAL A 12 -13.61 -4.12 -9.57
C VAL A 12 -14.22 -5.43 -10.05
N GLY A 13 -13.91 -6.56 -9.40
CA GLY A 13 -14.51 -7.86 -9.69
C GLY A 13 -16.04 -7.88 -9.52
N LYS A 14 -16.57 -7.10 -8.58
CA LYS A 14 -18.01 -6.91 -8.35
C LYS A 14 -18.62 -5.79 -9.21
N ASN A 15 -17.90 -5.30 -10.22
CA ASN A 15 -18.31 -4.16 -11.04
C ASN A 15 -18.53 -2.86 -10.23
N ASN A 16 -17.94 -2.77 -9.04
CA ASN A 16 -17.96 -1.59 -8.19
C ASN A 16 -16.66 -0.82 -8.39
N ILE A 17 -16.73 0.21 -9.22
CA ILE A 17 -15.59 1.08 -9.57
C ILE A 17 -15.63 2.43 -8.85
N VAL A 18 -16.44 2.57 -7.80
CA VAL A 18 -16.53 3.80 -6.98
C VAL A 18 -15.18 4.17 -6.35
N SER A 19 -14.29 3.19 -6.18
CA SER A 19 -12.90 3.41 -5.73
C SER A 19 -12.03 4.17 -6.74
N PHE A 20 -12.49 4.34 -7.99
CA PHE A 20 -11.84 5.04 -9.08
C PHE A 20 -12.73 6.19 -9.58
N PRO A 21 -12.77 7.34 -8.88
CA PRO A 21 -13.74 8.41 -9.15
C PRO A 21 -13.71 8.90 -10.60
N LEU A 22 -12.50 9.11 -11.14
CA LEU A 22 -12.31 9.58 -12.51
C LEU A 22 -12.81 8.58 -13.55
N LEU A 23 -12.56 7.28 -13.33
CA LEU A 23 -13.05 6.23 -14.22
C LEU A 23 -14.57 6.11 -14.15
N ASN A 24 -15.12 6.19 -12.95
CA ASN A 24 -16.56 6.14 -12.73
C ASN A 24 -17.28 7.33 -13.37
N GLU A 25 -16.76 8.54 -13.19
CA GLU A 25 -17.25 9.76 -13.85
C GLU A 25 -17.20 9.62 -15.37
N PHE A 26 -16.05 9.22 -15.94
CA PHE A 26 -15.91 9.01 -17.38
C PHE A 26 -16.94 8.02 -17.95
N LEU A 27 -17.19 6.91 -17.26
CA LEU A 27 -18.15 5.92 -17.73
C LEU A 27 -19.59 6.44 -17.63
N CYS A 28 -19.92 7.14 -16.55
CA CYS A 28 -21.24 7.75 -16.39
C CYS A 28 -21.50 8.85 -17.44
N GLU A 29 -20.53 9.73 -17.68
CA GLU A 29 -20.66 10.83 -18.66
C GLU A 29 -20.84 10.34 -20.10
N ASN A 30 -20.24 9.19 -20.42
CA ASN A 30 -20.27 8.62 -21.76
C ASN A 30 -21.30 7.48 -21.93
N ASP A 31 -22.10 7.19 -20.90
CA ASP A 31 -23.05 6.06 -20.85
C ASP A 31 -22.39 4.72 -21.24
N LEU A 32 -21.18 4.49 -20.70
CA LEU A 32 -20.36 3.32 -20.96
C LEU A 32 -20.38 2.37 -19.77
N SER A 33 -20.15 1.09 -20.06
CA SER A 33 -19.88 0.07 -19.05
C SER A 33 -18.47 -0.49 -19.21
N LEU A 34 -17.87 -0.93 -18.10
CA LEU A 34 -16.56 -1.56 -18.17
C LEU A 34 -16.66 -2.89 -18.89
N THR A 35 -15.89 -3.06 -19.96
CA THR A 35 -15.78 -4.35 -20.64
C THR A 35 -15.07 -5.37 -19.74
N ASP A 36 -15.39 -6.64 -19.90
CA ASP A 36 -14.74 -7.70 -19.11
C ASP A 36 -13.23 -7.80 -19.40
N GLY A 37 -12.80 -7.43 -20.61
CA GLY A 37 -11.39 -7.30 -20.96
C GLY A 37 -10.70 -6.25 -20.09
N THR A 38 -11.25 -5.04 -20.06
CA THR A 38 -10.72 -3.93 -19.24
C THR A 38 -10.74 -4.26 -17.74
N LYS A 39 -11.79 -4.93 -17.24
CA LYS A 39 -11.83 -5.38 -15.84
C LYS A 39 -10.68 -6.32 -15.52
N ARG A 40 -10.47 -7.32 -16.37
CA ARG A 40 -9.40 -8.31 -16.21
C ARG A 40 -8.03 -7.62 -16.19
N ASP A 41 -7.83 -6.64 -17.06
CA ASP A 41 -6.56 -5.91 -17.12
C ASP A 41 -6.33 -5.06 -15.86
N ILE A 42 -7.36 -4.39 -15.33
CA ILE A 42 -7.26 -3.65 -14.07
C ILE A 42 -6.95 -4.59 -12.90
N VAL A 43 -7.68 -5.71 -12.80
CA VAL A 43 -7.47 -6.69 -11.72
C VAL A 43 -6.05 -7.28 -11.77
N ALA A 44 -5.57 -7.63 -12.97
CA ALA A 44 -4.23 -8.13 -13.18
C ALA A 44 -3.18 -7.10 -12.72
N HIS A 45 -3.32 -5.85 -13.16
CA HIS A 45 -2.38 -4.79 -12.80
C HIS A 45 -2.34 -4.52 -11.29
N LEU A 46 -3.50 -4.47 -10.62
CA LEU A 46 -3.57 -4.30 -9.17
C LEU A 46 -2.92 -5.48 -8.41
N GLY A 47 -3.06 -6.70 -8.95
CA GLY A 47 -2.43 -7.90 -8.41
C GLY A 47 -0.90 -7.87 -8.54
N GLU A 48 -0.39 -7.51 -9.71
CA GLU A 48 1.04 -7.33 -9.96
C GLU A 48 1.63 -6.24 -9.07
N LEU A 49 0.95 -5.09 -8.95
CA LEU A 49 1.36 -4.00 -8.07
C LEU A 49 1.40 -4.43 -6.60
N ALA A 50 0.43 -5.23 -6.15
CA ALA A 50 0.43 -5.76 -4.79
C ALA A 50 1.61 -6.72 -4.55
N ALA A 51 1.91 -7.58 -5.52
CA ALA A 51 3.05 -8.50 -5.44
C ALA A 51 4.38 -7.73 -5.43
N GLU A 52 4.51 -6.69 -6.25
CA GLU A 52 5.72 -5.87 -6.28
C GLU A 52 5.91 -5.07 -5.00
N LEU A 53 4.84 -4.46 -4.46
CA LEU A 53 4.92 -3.77 -3.17
C LEU A 53 5.28 -4.73 -2.03
N HIS A 54 4.73 -5.95 -2.02
CA HIS A 54 5.11 -6.96 -1.03
C HIS A 54 6.58 -7.38 -1.18
N ARG A 55 7.09 -7.47 -2.41
CA ARG A 55 8.50 -7.75 -2.67
C ARG A 55 9.43 -6.67 -2.11
N TYR A 56 9.04 -5.40 -2.19
CA TYR A 56 9.82 -4.29 -1.61
C TYR A 56 9.62 -4.12 -0.10
N PHE A 57 8.44 -4.41 0.40
CA PHE A 57 8.06 -4.29 1.81
C PHE A 57 7.54 -5.64 2.31
N PRO A 58 8.42 -6.63 2.53
CA PRO A 58 8.00 -7.93 3.02
C PRO A 58 7.39 -7.83 4.43
N ASP A 59 6.61 -8.84 4.78
CA ASP A 59 6.17 -9.03 6.16
C ASP A 59 7.40 -9.36 7.02
N SER A 60 7.87 -8.37 7.78
CA SER A 60 8.89 -8.53 8.81
C SER A 60 8.28 -9.31 9.99
N ASP A 61 8.42 -10.63 9.98
CA ASP A 61 8.13 -11.48 11.15
C ASP A 61 9.29 -11.51 12.15
N ASP A 62 10.43 -10.89 11.79
CA ASP A 62 11.61 -10.83 12.65
C ASP A 62 11.60 -9.57 13.51
N GLU A 63 11.65 -9.74 14.84
CA GLU A 63 11.76 -8.66 15.82
C GLU A 63 12.99 -7.77 15.55
N SER A 64 14.00 -8.30 14.85
CA SER A 64 15.20 -7.57 14.43
C SER A 64 14.95 -6.46 13.43
N ASP A 65 13.84 -6.49 12.67
CA ASP A 65 13.47 -5.48 11.66
C ASP A 65 12.43 -4.48 12.19
N SER A 66 12.01 -4.65 13.46
CA SER A 66 11.06 -3.77 14.13
C SER A 66 11.52 -2.30 14.12
N TRP A 67 12.82 -2.04 14.18
CA TRP A 67 13.38 -0.68 14.14
C TRP A 67 13.12 0.04 12.81
N ILE A 68 12.94 -0.70 11.71
CA ILE A 68 12.63 -0.10 10.40
C ILE A 68 11.21 0.49 10.42
N ARG A 69 10.27 -0.17 11.13
CA ARG A 69 8.89 0.32 11.27
C ARG A 69 8.68 1.23 12.49
N HIS A 70 9.46 1.02 13.55
CA HIS A 70 9.33 1.70 14.83
C HIS A 70 10.70 2.12 15.38
N PRO A 71 11.41 3.04 14.70
CA PRO A 71 12.83 3.36 14.96
C PRO A 71 13.12 3.91 16.37
N PHE A 72 12.10 4.41 17.06
CA PHE A 72 12.21 4.96 18.41
C PHE A 72 11.74 4.00 19.51
N THR A 73 11.16 2.85 19.16
CA THR A 73 10.66 1.87 20.14
C THR A 73 11.63 0.71 20.36
N THR A 74 12.50 0.44 19.39
CA THR A 74 13.50 -0.61 19.50
C THR A 74 14.59 -0.13 20.45
N THR A 75 14.58 -0.68 21.67
CA THR A 75 15.65 -0.46 22.65
C THR A 75 16.89 -1.16 22.13
N CYS A 76 17.77 -0.45 21.43
CA CYS A 76 19.10 -0.96 21.12
C CYS A 76 19.87 -1.11 22.45
N PRO A 77 20.24 -2.32 22.89
CA PRO A 77 20.96 -2.51 24.16
C PRO A 77 22.32 -1.80 24.17
N CYS A 78 22.88 -1.52 22.99
CA CYS A 78 24.21 -0.93 22.81
C CYS A 78 24.20 0.61 22.70
N CYS A 79 23.03 1.26 22.61
CA CYS A 79 22.96 2.71 22.42
C CYS A 79 21.91 3.33 23.35
N PRO A 80 22.31 3.88 24.51
CA PRO A 80 21.47 4.86 25.19
C PRO A 80 21.44 6.11 24.31
N LEU A 81 20.37 6.28 23.54
CA LEU A 81 20.09 7.50 22.80
C LEU A 81 19.80 8.62 23.81
N SER A 82 20.85 9.28 24.29
CA SER A 82 20.76 10.61 24.87
C SER A 82 21.54 11.55 23.97
N ILE A 83 20.84 12.18 23.03
CA ILE A 83 21.35 13.35 22.32
C ILE A 83 21.19 14.57 23.25
N SER A 84 21.87 14.53 24.39
CA SER A 84 22.08 15.72 25.22
C SER A 84 23.43 16.31 24.83
N THR A 85 23.47 16.89 23.64
CA THR A 85 24.60 17.72 23.22
C THR A 85 24.51 19.00 24.05
N ARG A 86 25.41 19.15 25.02
CA ARG A 86 25.66 20.42 25.70
C ARG A 86 26.09 21.43 24.63
N GLU A 87 25.34 22.51 24.48
CA GLU A 87 25.80 23.68 23.74
C GLU A 87 27.00 24.28 24.51
N PRO A 88 28.15 24.53 23.86
CA PRO A 88 29.25 25.26 24.48
C PRO A 88 28.96 26.77 24.45
N ASP A 89 28.93 27.39 25.63
CA ASP A 89 28.98 28.85 25.83
C ASP A 89 30.28 29.48 25.30
#